data_AF-A0A1F8AZP2-F1
#
_entry.id   AF-A0A1F8AZP2-F1
#
_cell.length_a   1.000
_cell.length_b   1.000
_cell.length_c   1.000
_cell.angle_alpha   90.00
_cell.angle_beta   90.00
_cell.angle_gamma   90.00
#
_symmetry.space_group_name_H-M   'P 1'
#
loop_
_entity.id
_entity.type
_entity.pdbx_description
1 polymer ?
#
loop_
_entity_poly.entity_id
_entity_poly.type
_entity_poly.pdbx_seq_one_letter_code
_entity_poly.pdbx_strand_id
1 'polypeptide(L)'
;MEDYVLPGEVNRSSSKNEISKTKKIFLITSVILFFIAIGIFSFVLGRNTTKESGETPTPSVIPTPTIVQISETPTPVSTSSATPTKKIGLSPTPSPILKSIIIPSTSGLDGFRSSSGGGNNSLEIRAGRNINLVSRGFVSFNLEDIPQGVTIKEAILKIHQSKIIGSPYSVGGALKLDHLSFGDSLDSSDYGMAALLSNVATLSSNTKIEWKEADVADMVRDDLAIGRSSAQFRIHFTTENAGGDATGDFAYFDSANTYTDNSGNKPQLVIKYQ
;
A
#
# COMPACT_ATOMS: atom_id res chain seq x y z
N MET A 1 -24.16 46.48 -58.36
CA MET A 1 -24.18 46.42 -56.89
C MET A 1 -25.59 45.97 -56.57
N GLU A 2 -25.78 44.66 -56.44
CA GLU A 2 -27.09 44.05 -56.17
C GLU A 2 -26.83 42.64 -55.63
N ASP A 3 -27.62 42.32 -54.62
CA ASP A 3 -27.22 41.58 -53.44
C ASP A 3 -27.32 40.06 -53.58
N TYR A 4 -26.37 39.39 -52.92
CA TYR A 4 -26.31 37.96 -52.76
C TYR A 4 -27.33 37.52 -51.70
N VAL A 5 -28.40 36.85 -52.13
CA VAL A 5 -29.42 36.29 -51.23
C VAL A 5 -28.95 34.91 -50.74
N LEU A 6 -28.67 34.79 -49.44
CA LEU A 6 -28.33 33.52 -48.79
C LEU A 6 -29.59 32.67 -48.56
N PRO A 7 -29.59 31.35 -48.87
CA PRO A 7 -30.70 30.48 -48.54
C PRO A 7 -30.59 29.90 -47.11
N GLY A 8 -31.63 30.17 -46.31
CA GLY A 8 -32.31 29.19 -45.44
C GLY A 8 -31.62 28.73 -44.14
N GLU A 9 -32.07 29.25 -43.00
CA GLU A 9 -31.97 28.52 -41.72
C GLU A 9 -32.87 27.28 -41.74
N VAL A 10 -32.26 26.10 -41.69
CA VAL A 10 -32.95 24.83 -41.44
C VAL A 10 -33.21 24.73 -39.94
N ASN A 11 -34.44 24.99 -39.51
CA ASN A 11 -34.91 24.67 -38.16
C ASN A 11 -34.88 23.14 -37.96
N ARG A 12 -33.82 22.61 -37.35
CA ARG A 12 -33.80 21.23 -36.83
C ARG A 12 -34.67 21.17 -35.56
N SER A 13 -35.93 20.81 -35.74
CA SER A 13 -36.75 20.25 -34.66
C SER A 13 -36.08 18.97 -34.15
N SER A 14 -35.49 19.03 -32.95
CA SER A 14 -34.97 17.86 -32.26
C SER A 14 -36.16 17.07 -31.69
N SER A 15 -36.61 16.06 -32.43
CA SER A 15 -37.53 15.04 -31.92
C SER A 15 -36.84 14.27 -30.80
N LYS A 16 -37.04 14.71 -29.55
CA LYS A 16 -36.76 13.88 -28.38
C LYS A 16 -37.86 12.84 -28.30
N ASN A 17 -37.54 11.59 -28.62
CA ASN A 17 -38.40 10.44 -28.35
C ASN A 17 -38.61 10.32 -26.83
N GLU A 18 -39.64 10.99 -26.30
CA GLU A 18 -40.09 10.78 -24.93
C GLU A 18 -40.66 9.36 -24.81
N ILE A 19 -39.89 8.50 -24.14
CA ILE A 19 -40.37 7.19 -23.72
C ILE A 19 -41.53 7.41 -22.74
N SER A 20 -42.72 6.92 -23.11
CA SER A 20 -43.93 7.07 -22.31
C SER A 20 -43.73 6.54 -20.88
N LYS A 21 -44.39 7.17 -19.89
CA LYS A 21 -44.28 6.80 -18.47
C LYS A 21 -44.50 5.31 -18.24
N THR A 22 -45.40 4.68 -19.00
CA THR A 22 -45.68 3.24 -18.94
C THR A 22 -44.49 2.37 -19.39
N LYS A 23 -43.75 2.78 -20.44
CA LYS A 23 -42.53 2.08 -20.87
C LYS A 23 -41.38 2.27 -19.89
N LYS A 24 -41.26 3.45 -19.25
CA LYS A 24 -40.27 3.69 -18.18
C LYS A 24 -40.54 2.82 -16.95
N ILE A 25 -41.80 2.70 -16.53
CA ILE A 25 -42.19 1.84 -15.41
C ILE A 25 -41.88 0.36 -15.72
N PHE A 26 -42.20 -0.10 -16.94
CA PHE A 26 -41.89 -1.47 -17.36
C PHE A 26 -40.39 -1.77 -17.42
N LEU A 27 -39.58 -0.80 -17.85
CA LEU A 27 -38.12 -0.94 -17.87
C LEU A 27 -37.57 -1.06 -16.43
N ILE A 28 -38.06 -0.22 -15.51
CA ILE A 28 -37.62 -0.23 -14.11
C ILE A 28 -38.02 -1.53 -13.42
N THR A 29 -39.25 -2.02 -13.62
CA THR A 29 -39.70 -3.29 -13.02
C THR A 29 -38.93 -4.49 -13.57
N SER A 30 -38.60 -4.49 -14.87
CA SER A 30 -37.81 -5.56 -15.50
C SER A 30 -36.38 -5.61 -14.94
N VAL A 31 -35.74 -4.46 -14.74
CA VAL A 31 -34.39 -4.39 -14.15
C VAL A 31 -34.38 -4.87 -12.70
N ILE A 32 -35.39 -4.51 -11.90
CA ILE A 32 -35.50 -4.96 -10.51
C ILE A 32 -35.70 -6.48 -10.43
N LEU A 33 -36.56 -7.05 -11.28
CA LEU A 33 -36.76 -8.50 -11.32
C LEU A 33 -35.50 -9.25 -11.75
N PHE A 34 -34.70 -8.68 -12.66
CA PHE A 34 -33.42 -9.25 -13.07
C PHE A 34 -32.41 -9.32 -11.92
N PHE A 35 -32.30 -8.27 -11.11
CA PHE A 35 -31.41 -8.27 -9.94
C PHE A 35 -31.87 -9.23 -8.84
N ILE A 36 -33.18 -9.38 -8.62
CA ILE A 36 -33.72 -10.37 -7.67
C ILE A 36 -33.40 -11.80 -8.12
N ALA A 37 -33.53 -12.09 -9.42
CA ALA A 37 -33.20 -13.42 -9.97
C ALA A 37 -31.71 -13.78 -9.80
N ILE A 38 -30.80 -12.82 -10.01
CA ILE A 38 -29.35 -13.01 -9.79
C ILE A 38 -29.03 -13.29 -8.32
N GLY A 39 -29.70 -12.58 -7.40
CA GLY A 39 -29.53 -12.79 -5.96
C GLY A 39 -29.95 -14.20 -5.51
N ILE A 40 -31.09 -14.68 -5.99
CA ILE A 40 -31.58 -16.04 -5.69
C ILE A 40 -30.65 -17.11 -6.27
N PHE A 41 -30.20 -16.93 -7.52
CA PHE A 41 -29.29 -17.88 -8.17
C PHE A 41 -27.95 -18.00 -7.42
N SER A 42 -27.39 -16.87 -6.97
CA SER A 42 -26.12 -16.84 -6.23
C SER A 42 -26.24 -17.48 -4.85
N PHE A 43 -27.38 -17.33 -4.17
CA PHE A 43 -27.63 -17.93 -2.86
C PHE A 43 -27.77 -19.46 -2.92
N VAL A 44 -28.39 -19.99 -3.98
CA VAL A 44 -28.57 -21.44 -4.15
C VAL A 44 -27.24 -22.11 -4.52
N LEU A 45 -26.40 -21.46 -5.34
CA LEU A 45 -25.10 -22.02 -5.72
C LEU A 45 -24.09 -22.05 -4.56
N GLY A 46 -24.24 -21.14 -3.58
CA GLY A 46 -23.38 -21.07 -2.40
C GLY A 46 -23.66 -22.10 -1.29
N ARG A 47 -24.74 -22.88 -1.36
CA ARG A 47 -25.09 -23.87 -0.32
C ARG A 47 -24.44 -25.25 -0.48
N ASN A 48 -23.73 -25.52 -1.58
CA ASN A 48 -23.25 -26.87 -1.90
C ASN A 48 -21.75 -27.13 -1.63
N THR A 49 -21.02 -26.21 -1.01
CA THR A 49 -19.59 -26.43 -0.69
C THR A 49 -19.33 -26.27 0.80
N THR A 50 -19.68 -27.28 1.60
CA THR A 50 -19.11 -27.43 2.96
C THR A 50 -19.14 -28.89 3.38
N LYS A 51 -18.05 -29.64 3.14
CA LYS A 51 -17.61 -30.77 3.98
C LYS A 51 -16.09 -30.94 3.86
N GLU A 52 -15.52 -31.45 4.96
CA GLU A 52 -14.11 -31.77 5.27
C GLU A 52 -13.23 -30.63 5.78
N SER A 53 -12.38 -30.82 6.78
CA SER A 53 -12.27 -31.79 7.87
C SER A 53 -11.29 -31.14 8.86
N GLY A 54 -11.64 -31.06 10.14
CA GLY A 54 -10.77 -30.45 11.15
C GLY A 54 -9.81 -31.47 11.72
N GLU A 55 -8.51 -31.31 11.45
CA GLU A 55 -7.46 -31.92 12.27
C GLU A 55 -6.70 -30.81 13.02
N THR A 56 -6.64 -30.98 14.34
CA THR A 56 -5.94 -30.11 15.28
C THR A 56 -4.48 -30.56 15.36
N PRO A 57 -3.47 -29.74 15.03
CA PRO A 57 -2.10 -30.09 15.33
C PRO A 57 -1.78 -29.82 16.80
N THR A 58 -1.30 -30.87 17.48
CA THR A 58 -0.67 -30.87 18.80
C THR A 58 0.54 -29.90 18.82
N PRO A 59 0.74 -29.10 19.89
CA PRO A 59 1.90 -28.21 19.98
C PRO A 59 3.21 -29.02 20.10
N SER A 60 4.13 -28.74 19.18
CA SER A 60 5.50 -29.25 19.20
C SER A 60 6.34 -28.44 20.20
N VAL A 61 6.96 -29.12 21.15
CA VAL A 61 7.79 -28.50 22.19
C VAL A 61 9.14 -28.10 21.60
N ILE A 62 9.45 -26.80 21.60
CA ILE A 62 10.75 -26.26 21.19
C ILE A 62 11.77 -26.54 22.32
N PRO A 63 12.91 -27.18 22.06
CA PRO A 63 13.97 -27.27 23.06
C PRO A 63 14.66 -25.91 23.26
N THR A 64 14.75 -25.48 24.51
CA THR A 64 15.50 -24.32 24.98
C THR A 64 17.00 -24.48 24.67
N PRO A 65 17.68 -23.49 24.06
CA PRO A 65 19.13 -23.54 23.93
C PRO A 65 19.79 -23.32 25.31
N THR A 66 20.68 -24.24 25.68
CA THR A 66 21.58 -24.11 26.83
C THR A 66 22.69 -23.11 26.50
N ILE A 67 22.75 -22.00 27.23
CA ILE A 67 23.86 -21.05 27.16
C ILE A 67 25.03 -21.63 27.94
N VAL A 68 26.12 -21.97 27.26
CA VAL A 68 27.40 -22.30 27.89
C VAL A 68 28.18 -21.01 28.10
N GLN A 69 28.35 -20.62 29.37
CA GLN A 69 29.15 -19.48 29.78
C GLN A 69 30.63 -19.90 29.84
N ILE A 70 31.42 -19.49 28.86
CA ILE A 70 32.89 -19.59 28.90
C ILE A 70 33.44 -18.33 29.59
N SER A 71 34.06 -18.53 30.75
CA SER A 71 34.82 -17.51 31.48
C SER A 71 36.30 -17.77 31.25
N GLU A 72 36.95 -16.94 30.45
CA GLU A 72 38.40 -16.91 30.36
C GLU A 72 38.92 -15.69 31.12
N THR A 73 39.60 -15.97 32.23
CA THR A 73 40.43 -15.02 32.97
C THR A 73 41.84 -15.10 32.42
N PRO A 74 42.43 -14.04 31.85
CA PRO A 74 43.86 -14.03 31.55
C PRO A 74 44.65 -13.51 32.75
N THR A 75 45.53 -14.37 33.28
CA THR A 75 46.64 -14.06 34.19
C THR A 75 47.70 -13.23 33.44
N PRO A 76 48.33 -12.21 34.07
CA PRO A 76 49.34 -11.38 33.39
C PRO A 76 50.70 -12.10 33.35
N VAL A 77 51.37 -12.06 32.19
CA VAL A 77 52.80 -12.42 32.07
C VAL A 77 53.56 -11.23 31.49
N SER A 78 54.64 -10.87 32.17
CA SER A 78 55.46 -9.69 31.96
C SER A 78 56.41 -9.79 30.77
N THR A 79 56.51 -8.68 30.03
CA THR A 79 57.70 -8.09 29.38
C THR A 79 58.73 -8.98 28.68
N SER A 80 58.78 -8.87 27.35
CA SER A 80 60.05 -8.81 26.60
C SER A 80 60.05 -7.61 25.66
N SER A 81 61.04 -6.74 25.85
CA SER A 81 61.35 -5.54 25.07
C SER A 81 61.65 -5.90 23.61
N ALA A 82 60.89 -5.33 22.67
CA ALA A 82 61.19 -5.33 21.24
C ALA A 82 61.39 -3.89 20.74
N THR A 83 62.56 -3.68 20.13
CA THR A 83 63.10 -2.49 19.46
C THR A 83 62.10 -1.83 18.49
N PRO A 84 62.04 -0.48 18.37
CA PRO A 84 61.01 0.19 17.59
C PRO A 84 61.30 0.10 16.08
N THR A 85 60.58 -0.77 15.38
CA THR A 85 60.48 -0.71 13.91
C THR A 85 59.45 0.35 13.54
N LYS A 86 59.89 1.35 12.76
CA LYS A 86 59.10 2.46 12.24
C LYS A 86 57.84 1.93 11.52
N LYS A 87 56.67 2.00 12.18
CA LYS A 87 55.36 1.69 11.60
C LYS A 87 55.04 2.76 10.55
N ILE A 88 55.06 2.39 9.27
CA ILE A 88 54.49 3.20 8.20
C ILE A 88 53.00 3.34 8.54
N GLY A 89 52.60 4.54 8.97
CA GLY A 89 51.20 4.85 9.22
C GLY A 89 50.44 4.76 7.91
N LEU A 90 49.62 3.71 7.74
CA LEU A 90 48.61 3.69 6.69
C LEU A 90 47.70 4.89 6.93
N SER A 91 47.66 5.79 5.95
CA SER A 91 46.73 6.92 5.93
C SER A 91 45.30 6.41 6.20
N PRO A 92 44.50 7.06 7.05
CA PRO A 92 43.10 6.66 7.22
C PRO A 92 42.42 6.73 5.85
N THR A 93 41.90 5.60 5.37
CA THR A 93 41.00 5.59 4.22
C THR A 93 39.80 6.45 4.59
N PRO A 94 39.43 7.48 3.80
CA PRO A 94 38.27 8.29 4.10
C PRO A 94 37.03 7.37 4.20
N SER A 95 36.29 7.48 5.30
CA SER A 95 35.00 6.80 5.40
C SER A 95 34.07 7.37 4.33
N PRO A 96 33.35 6.52 3.58
CA PRO A 96 32.44 7.01 2.55
C PRO A 96 31.39 7.94 3.16
N ILE A 97 31.13 9.07 2.48
CA ILE A 97 30.17 10.08 2.91
C ILE A 97 28.76 9.59 2.62
N LEU A 98 27.91 9.56 3.65
CA LEU A 98 26.50 9.21 3.51
C LEU A 98 25.71 10.36 2.88
N LYS A 99 25.06 10.10 1.75
CA LYS A 99 24.16 11.02 1.04
C LYS A 99 22.70 10.67 1.33
N SER A 100 21.79 11.60 1.05
CA SER A 100 20.34 11.36 1.18
C SER A 100 19.54 11.95 0.03
N ILE A 101 18.45 11.28 -0.33
CA ILE A 101 17.45 11.73 -1.29
C ILE A 101 16.05 11.47 -0.70
N ILE A 102 15.09 12.33 -1.02
CA ILE A 102 13.68 12.15 -0.70
C ILE A 102 12.93 11.97 -2.02
N ILE A 103 12.31 10.80 -2.19
CA ILE A 103 11.52 10.47 -3.36
C ILE A 103 10.04 10.63 -2.99
N PRO A 104 9.28 11.53 -3.63
CA PRO A 104 7.84 11.62 -3.42
C PRO A 104 7.14 10.41 -4.05
N SER A 105 5.98 10.04 -3.52
CA SER A 105 5.17 9.01 -4.18
C SER A 105 4.60 9.47 -5.53
N THR A 106 4.27 8.50 -6.37
CA THR A 106 3.79 8.71 -7.74
C THR A 106 2.28 8.97 -7.76
N SER A 107 1.87 10.18 -8.14
CA SER A 107 0.44 10.50 -8.31
C SER A 107 -0.23 9.55 -9.32
N GLY A 108 -1.47 9.15 -9.06
CA GLY A 108 -2.20 8.17 -9.86
C GLY A 108 -1.90 6.70 -9.51
N LEU A 109 -0.80 6.43 -8.79
CA LEU A 109 -0.47 5.09 -8.24
C LEU A 109 -0.69 5.00 -6.73
N ASP A 110 -1.00 6.13 -6.10
CA ASP A 110 -1.42 6.20 -4.73
C ASP A 110 -2.95 6.16 -4.62
N GLY A 111 -3.46 5.43 -3.64
CA GLY A 111 -4.89 5.44 -3.35
C GLY A 111 -5.35 4.23 -2.56
N PHE A 112 -6.54 3.73 -2.88
CA PHE A 112 -7.06 2.51 -2.28
C PHE A 112 -7.83 1.65 -3.27
N ARG A 113 -7.83 0.35 -3.01
CA ARG A 113 -8.70 -0.64 -3.66
C ARG A 113 -9.48 -1.40 -2.60
N SER A 114 -10.67 -1.87 -2.95
CA SER A 114 -11.60 -2.52 -2.01
C SER A 114 -12.05 -3.89 -2.51
N SER A 115 -12.44 -4.76 -1.57
CA SER A 115 -12.94 -6.10 -1.84
C SER A 115 -14.17 -6.15 -2.75
N SER A 116 -14.90 -5.04 -2.87
CA SER A 116 -16.04 -4.89 -3.79
C SER A 116 -15.64 -4.62 -5.25
N GLY A 117 -14.34 -4.56 -5.56
CA GLY A 117 -13.81 -4.14 -6.87
C GLY A 117 -13.76 -2.62 -7.06
N GLY A 118 -14.28 -1.84 -6.09
CA GLY A 118 -14.19 -0.38 -6.11
C GLY A 118 -12.83 0.16 -5.62
N GLY A 119 -12.58 1.44 -5.87
CA GLY A 119 -11.39 2.12 -5.35
C GLY A 119 -11.22 3.52 -5.90
N ASN A 120 -10.15 4.20 -5.49
CA ASN A 120 -9.82 5.53 -5.99
C ASN A 120 -8.30 5.75 -5.96
N ASN A 121 -7.77 6.41 -7.00
CA ASN A 121 -6.36 6.78 -7.14
C ASN A 121 -6.16 8.28 -7.47
N SER A 122 -7.16 9.10 -7.15
CA SER A 122 -7.16 10.56 -7.29
C SER A 122 -7.48 11.28 -5.97
N LEU A 123 -7.80 10.52 -4.92
CA LEU A 123 -8.12 10.98 -3.57
C LEU A 123 -7.04 10.50 -2.58
N GLU A 124 -7.36 10.56 -1.29
CA GLU A 124 -6.59 10.02 -0.19
C GLU A 124 -6.43 8.49 -0.24
N ILE A 125 -5.36 8.00 0.39
CA ILE A 125 -5.13 6.58 0.64
C ILE A 125 -6.03 6.15 1.81
N ARG A 126 -6.57 4.92 1.76
CA ARG A 126 -7.49 4.42 2.78
C ARG A 126 -7.28 2.94 3.08
N ALA A 127 -7.24 2.60 4.36
CA ALA A 127 -7.26 1.22 4.85
C ALA A 127 -8.34 1.04 5.93
N GLY A 128 -9.02 -0.11 5.93
CA GLY A 128 -10.07 -0.38 6.92
C GLY A 128 -11.24 -1.18 6.36
N ARG A 129 -12.38 -1.14 7.04
CA ARG A 129 -13.56 -1.95 6.72
C ARG A 129 -14.86 -1.22 6.99
N ASN A 130 -15.93 -1.67 6.37
CA ASN A 130 -17.30 -1.40 6.82
C ASN A 130 -18.15 -2.66 6.67
N ILE A 131 -19.46 -2.53 6.86
CA ILE A 131 -20.40 -3.66 6.76
C ILE A 131 -20.32 -4.45 5.44
N ASN A 132 -19.89 -3.82 4.33
CA ASN A 132 -19.90 -4.42 2.99
C ASN A 132 -18.52 -4.72 2.41
N LEU A 133 -17.48 -4.00 2.83
CA LEU A 133 -16.18 -4.07 2.16
C LEU A 133 -14.99 -3.93 3.12
N VAL A 134 -13.83 -4.33 2.61
CA VAL A 134 -12.52 -4.02 3.16
C VAL A 134 -11.76 -3.19 2.12
N SER A 135 -11.06 -2.16 2.56
CA SER A 135 -10.18 -1.33 1.74
C SER A 135 -8.73 -1.51 2.17
N ARG A 136 -7.83 -1.55 1.19
CA ARG A 136 -6.38 -1.53 1.36
C ARG A 136 -5.82 -0.29 0.66
N GLY A 137 -4.85 0.35 1.29
CA GLY A 137 -4.13 1.49 0.74
C GLY A 137 -2.97 1.03 -0.15
N PHE A 138 -2.61 1.83 -1.13
CA PHE A 138 -1.50 1.57 -2.06
C PHE A 138 -0.69 2.83 -2.26
N VAL A 139 0.64 2.66 -2.39
CA VAL A 139 1.59 3.74 -2.63
C VAL A 139 2.74 3.24 -3.52
N SER A 140 3.23 4.09 -4.42
CA SER A 140 4.33 3.77 -5.34
C SER A 140 5.39 4.86 -5.35
N PHE A 141 6.66 4.49 -5.48
CA PHE A 141 7.78 5.42 -5.58
C PHE A 141 8.66 5.05 -6.78
N ASN A 142 8.95 6.02 -7.66
CA ASN A 142 9.89 5.82 -8.77
C ASN A 142 11.33 5.80 -8.24
N LEU A 143 12.07 4.73 -8.52
CA LEU A 143 13.46 4.53 -8.08
C LEU A 143 14.50 5.06 -9.07
N GLU A 144 14.09 5.55 -10.24
CA GLU A 144 15.00 6.05 -11.29
C GLU A 144 15.86 7.25 -10.83
N ASP A 145 15.39 8.02 -9.84
CA ASP A 145 16.13 9.15 -9.28
C ASP A 145 17.30 8.72 -8.35
N ILE A 146 17.38 7.43 -8.02
CA ILE A 146 18.49 6.88 -7.23
C ILE A 146 19.71 6.72 -8.13
N PRO A 147 20.87 7.30 -7.79
CA PRO A 147 22.07 7.14 -8.60
C PRO A 147 22.48 5.67 -8.74
N GLN A 148 22.87 5.26 -9.94
CA GLN A 148 23.30 3.88 -10.19
C GLN A 148 24.58 3.53 -9.43
N GLY A 149 24.69 2.26 -9.00
CA GLY A 149 25.88 1.72 -8.34
C GLY A 149 26.07 2.14 -6.88
N VAL A 150 25.13 2.88 -6.28
CA VAL A 150 25.19 3.24 -4.86
C VAL A 150 24.79 2.08 -3.97
N THR A 151 25.33 2.06 -2.75
CA THR A 151 24.88 1.16 -1.70
C THR A 151 23.83 1.84 -0.85
N ILE A 152 22.59 1.34 -0.88
CA ILE A 152 21.53 1.78 0.03
C ILE A 152 21.90 1.37 1.47
N LYS A 153 21.86 2.33 2.39
CA LYS A 153 22.10 2.13 3.83
C LYS A 153 20.84 2.16 4.64
N GLU A 154 19.93 3.06 4.31
CA GLU A 154 18.63 3.20 4.95
C GLU A 154 17.61 3.57 3.87
N ALA A 155 16.39 3.05 3.99
CA ALA A 155 15.24 3.55 3.24
C ALA A 155 14.02 3.55 4.17
N ILE A 156 13.47 4.73 4.44
CA ILE A 156 12.33 4.89 5.34
C ILE A 156 11.13 5.34 4.51
N LEU A 157 10.09 4.50 4.49
CA LEU A 157 8.76 4.89 4.01
C LEU A 157 8.12 5.79 5.06
N LYS A 158 7.60 6.94 4.64
CA LYS A 158 6.84 7.87 5.46
C LYS A 158 5.48 8.13 4.83
N ILE A 159 4.41 7.91 5.59
CA ILE A 159 3.05 8.26 5.17
C ILE A 159 2.35 9.02 6.30
N HIS A 160 1.68 10.12 5.98
CA HIS A 160 1.00 10.93 6.98
C HIS A 160 -0.45 10.48 7.14
N GLN A 161 -0.85 10.11 8.36
CA GLN A 161 -2.25 9.81 8.65
C GLN A 161 -3.03 11.11 8.81
N SER A 162 -4.03 11.33 7.98
CA SER A 162 -4.78 12.59 7.92
C SER A 162 -6.12 12.55 8.65
N LYS A 163 -6.74 11.36 8.72
CA LYS A 163 -8.07 11.22 9.32
C LYS A 163 -8.34 9.79 9.79
N ILE A 164 -9.20 9.66 10.79
CA ILE A 164 -9.79 8.40 11.23
C ILE A 164 -11.31 8.51 11.24
N ILE A 165 -11.99 7.44 10.83
CA ILE A 165 -13.42 7.21 11.03
C ILE A 165 -13.56 5.90 11.81
N GLY A 166 -14.44 5.87 12.82
CA GLY A 166 -14.67 4.68 13.64
C GLY A 166 -13.46 4.32 14.52
N SER A 167 -13.26 3.02 14.74
CA SER A 167 -12.20 2.44 15.59
C SER A 167 -11.33 1.42 14.83
N PRO A 168 -10.69 1.79 13.70
CA PRO A 168 -10.01 0.85 12.80
C PRO A 168 -8.87 0.10 13.47
N TYR A 169 -8.13 0.75 14.36
CA TYR A 169 -7.03 0.14 15.11
C TYR A 169 -7.50 -0.86 16.18
N SER A 170 -8.73 -0.71 16.69
CA SER A 170 -9.30 -1.64 17.66
C SER A 170 -9.86 -2.89 16.98
N VAL A 171 -10.53 -2.73 15.82
CA VAL A 171 -11.18 -3.84 15.11
C VAL A 171 -10.25 -4.56 14.11
N GLY A 172 -9.35 -3.81 13.47
CA GLY A 172 -8.42 -4.30 12.47
C GLY A 172 -7.02 -4.61 13.03
N GLY A 173 -6.73 -4.14 14.25
CA GLY A 173 -5.41 -4.27 14.88
C GLY A 173 -4.40 -3.26 14.32
N ALA A 174 -3.15 -3.68 14.16
CA ALA A 174 -2.10 -2.81 13.62
C ALA A 174 -2.18 -2.71 12.09
N LEU A 175 -1.75 -1.56 11.56
CA LEU A 175 -1.47 -1.38 10.15
C LEU A 175 -0.17 -2.07 9.77
N LYS A 176 -0.26 -2.89 8.75
CA LYS A 176 0.80 -3.69 8.16
C LYS A 176 1.15 -3.15 6.78
N LEU A 177 2.38 -3.44 6.39
CA LEU A 177 2.91 -3.12 5.08
C LEU A 177 3.24 -4.43 4.36
N ASP A 178 2.83 -4.52 3.10
CA ASP A 178 3.28 -5.53 2.15
C ASP A 178 4.12 -4.87 1.06
N HIS A 179 5.07 -5.63 0.49
CA HIS A 179 5.80 -5.27 -0.71
C HIS A 179 5.13 -5.89 -1.94
N LEU A 180 4.96 -5.09 -2.99
CA LEU A 180 4.22 -5.45 -4.20
C LEU A 180 4.98 -5.02 -5.46
N SER A 181 4.45 -5.45 -6.59
CA SER A 181 4.76 -4.91 -7.91
C SER A 181 3.47 -4.94 -8.74
N PHE A 182 2.63 -3.93 -8.55
CA PHE A 182 1.37 -3.75 -9.28
C PHE A 182 1.51 -2.97 -10.60
N GLY A 183 2.72 -2.48 -10.91
CA GLY A 183 3.03 -1.90 -12.22
C GLY A 183 2.60 -0.44 -12.35
N ASP A 184 2.32 -0.01 -13.58
CA ASP A 184 2.16 1.42 -13.93
C ASP A 184 0.72 1.93 -13.80
N SER A 185 -0.18 1.12 -13.23
CA SER A 185 -1.55 1.51 -12.95
C SER A 185 -2.04 0.83 -11.69
N LEU A 186 -2.71 1.60 -10.82
CA LEU A 186 -3.49 1.02 -9.74
C LEU A 186 -4.89 0.69 -10.27
N ASP A 187 -5.34 -0.56 -10.22
CA ASP A 187 -6.63 -1.04 -10.70
C ASP A 187 -7.31 -2.01 -9.72
N SER A 188 -8.51 -2.51 -10.05
CA SER A 188 -9.30 -3.33 -9.13
C SER A 188 -8.68 -4.70 -8.83
N SER A 189 -7.87 -5.24 -9.74
CA SER A 189 -7.21 -6.54 -9.56
C SER A 189 -6.11 -6.48 -8.50
N ASP A 190 -5.52 -5.31 -8.28
CA ASP A 190 -4.45 -5.10 -7.29
C ASP A 190 -4.90 -5.32 -5.85
N TYR A 191 -6.21 -5.20 -5.57
CA TYR A 191 -6.74 -5.48 -4.24
C TYR A 191 -6.30 -6.88 -3.76
N GLY A 192 -6.42 -7.87 -4.63
CA GLY A 192 -6.13 -9.28 -4.35
C GLY A 192 -4.76 -9.76 -4.81
N MET A 193 -3.91 -8.87 -5.34
CA MET A 193 -2.59 -9.24 -5.83
C MET A 193 -1.74 -9.88 -4.73
N ALA A 194 -1.02 -10.94 -5.08
CA ALA A 194 -0.07 -11.58 -4.18
C ALA A 194 1.08 -10.62 -3.89
N ALA A 195 1.41 -10.45 -2.61
CA ALA A 195 2.58 -9.69 -2.21
C ALA A 195 3.86 -10.42 -2.61
N LEU A 196 4.87 -9.66 -3.01
CA LEU A 196 6.24 -10.18 -3.15
C LEU A 196 6.76 -10.63 -1.78
N LEU A 197 6.51 -9.79 -0.76
CA LEU A 197 6.75 -10.09 0.65
C LEU A 197 5.58 -9.54 1.46
N SER A 198 4.99 -10.36 2.32
CA SER A 198 3.85 -9.96 3.16
C SER A 198 4.28 -9.54 4.56
N ASN A 199 3.60 -8.57 5.16
CA ASN A 199 3.81 -8.09 6.53
C ASN A 199 5.26 -7.69 6.83
N VAL A 200 5.94 -7.06 5.87
CA VAL A 200 7.35 -6.65 5.96
C VAL A 200 7.59 -5.64 7.08
N ALA A 201 6.58 -4.88 7.47
CA ALA A 201 6.65 -3.95 8.59
C ALA A 201 5.29 -3.75 9.28
N THR A 202 5.33 -3.27 10.52
CA THR A 202 4.16 -2.67 11.20
C THR A 202 4.29 -1.17 11.12
N LEU A 203 3.40 -0.52 10.37
CA LEU A 203 3.46 0.91 10.07
C LEU A 203 2.89 1.77 11.20
N SER A 204 1.82 1.30 11.86
CA SER A 204 1.19 2.01 12.98
C SER A 204 0.32 1.06 13.79
N SER A 205 0.22 1.31 15.09
CA SER A 205 -0.74 0.66 16.00
C SER A 205 -1.60 1.67 16.75
N ASN A 206 -1.57 2.94 16.36
CA ASN A 206 -2.19 4.02 17.11
C ASN A 206 -3.01 4.98 16.24
N THR A 207 -3.94 5.69 16.86
CA THR A 207 -4.91 6.58 16.21
C THR A 207 -4.40 8.01 15.99
N LYS A 208 -3.15 8.34 16.35
CA LYS A 208 -2.64 9.72 16.25
C LYS A 208 -2.47 10.14 14.80
N ILE A 209 -2.91 11.36 14.48
CA ILE A 209 -2.69 12.05 13.21
C ILE A 209 -1.25 12.55 13.20
N GLU A 210 -0.37 11.83 12.49
CA GLU A 210 1.07 12.08 12.43
C GLU A 210 1.69 11.28 11.27
N TRP A 211 2.97 11.52 11.00
CA TRP A 211 3.77 10.66 10.13
C TRP A 211 3.91 9.26 10.73
N LYS A 212 3.61 8.25 9.92
CA LYS A 212 3.85 6.84 10.19
C LYS A 212 5.01 6.39 9.34
N GLU A 213 5.94 5.67 9.94
CA GLU A 213 7.21 5.34 9.32
C GLU A 213 7.50 3.84 9.39
N ALA A 214 8.15 3.32 8.36
CA ALA A 214 8.63 1.94 8.32
C ALA A 214 9.98 1.87 7.61
N ASP A 215 10.89 1.05 8.13
CA ASP A 215 12.11 0.68 7.41
C ASP A 215 11.74 -0.27 6.27
N VAL A 216 12.14 0.13 5.06
CA VAL A 216 11.91 -0.61 3.83
C VAL A 216 13.19 -0.80 3.01
N ALA A 217 14.36 -0.67 3.63
CA ALA A 217 15.65 -0.77 2.96
C ALA A 217 15.81 -2.07 2.16
N ASP A 218 15.36 -3.20 2.71
CA ASP A 218 15.48 -4.52 2.09
C ASP A 218 14.68 -4.59 0.79
N MET A 219 13.43 -4.13 0.80
CA MET A 219 12.56 -4.09 -0.38
C MET A 219 13.11 -3.17 -1.48
N VAL A 220 13.62 -1.99 -1.10
CA VAL A 220 14.24 -1.06 -2.06
C VAL A 220 15.50 -1.66 -2.68
N ARG A 221 16.33 -2.34 -1.87
CA ARG A 221 17.52 -3.05 -2.37
C ARG A 221 17.14 -4.18 -3.31
N ASP A 222 16.10 -4.95 -2.98
CA ASP A 222 15.62 -6.05 -3.80
C ASP A 222 15.07 -5.55 -5.14
N ASP A 223 14.29 -4.46 -5.13
CA ASP A 223 13.76 -3.83 -6.34
C ASP A 223 14.88 -3.32 -7.25
N LEU A 224 15.88 -2.64 -6.70
CA LEU A 224 17.06 -2.19 -7.45
C LEU A 224 17.88 -3.37 -7.99
N ALA A 225 18.08 -4.43 -7.20
CA ALA A 225 18.89 -5.58 -7.58
C ALA A 225 18.33 -6.35 -8.77
N ILE A 226 17.00 -6.41 -8.90
CA ILE A 226 16.34 -7.08 -10.03
C ILE A 226 15.89 -6.12 -11.14
N GLY A 227 16.14 -4.81 -10.97
CA GLY A 227 15.85 -3.79 -11.98
C GLY A 227 14.39 -3.35 -12.06
N ARG A 228 13.61 -3.41 -10.97
CA ARG A 228 12.29 -2.75 -10.91
C ARG A 228 12.49 -1.24 -10.90
N SER A 229 11.68 -0.52 -11.69
CA SER A 229 11.68 0.95 -11.74
C SER A 229 10.98 1.59 -10.54
N SER A 230 10.21 0.82 -9.76
CA SER A 230 9.43 1.34 -8.64
C SER A 230 9.48 0.44 -7.42
N ALA A 231 9.43 1.05 -6.24
CA ALA A 231 9.11 0.38 -4.98
C ALA A 231 7.64 0.61 -4.64
N GLN A 232 6.89 -0.47 -4.48
CA GLN A 232 5.43 -0.43 -4.35
C GLN A 232 4.97 -1.17 -3.10
N PHE A 233 4.04 -0.55 -2.38
CA PHE A 233 3.58 -1.06 -1.10
C PHE A 233 2.07 -1.04 -0.95
N ARG A 234 1.56 -2.02 -0.20
CA ARG A 234 0.17 -2.07 0.24
C ARG A 234 0.08 -1.93 1.74
N ILE A 235 -0.86 -1.10 2.15
CA ILE A 235 -1.16 -0.78 3.54
C ILE A 235 -2.49 -1.44 3.88
N HIS A 236 -2.49 -2.30 4.89
CA HIS A 236 -3.70 -3.00 5.30
C HIS A 236 -3.71 -3.23 6.80
N PHE A 237 -4.89 -3.51 7.37
CA PHE A 237 -4.98 -3.90 8.77
C PHE A 237 -4.60 -5.38 8.94
N THR A 238 -4.19 -5.76 10.15
CA THR A 238 -3.85 -7.14 10.48
C THR A 238 -5.05 -8.08 10.30
N THR A 239 -6.25 -7.61 10.65
CA THR A 239 -7.51 -8.32 10.44
C THR A 239 -8.34 -7.65 9.34
N GLU A 240 -8.75 -8.42 8.34
CA GLU A 240 -9.37 -7.91 7.11
C GLU A 240 -10.70 -8.60 6.80
N ASN A 241 -11.62 -8.57 7.75
CA ASN A 241 -12.99 -9.04 7.54
C ASN A 241 -13.92 -7.86 7.30
N ALA A 242 -14.94 -7.99 6.48
CA ALA A 242 -16.03 -6.99 6.45
C ALA A 242 -16.87 -7.07 7.74
N GLY A 243 -17.66 -6.03 8.03
CA GLY A 243 -18.55 -5.97 9.19
C GLY A 243 -18.49 -4.62 9.92
N GLY A 244 -19.21 -4.53 11.04
CA GLY A 244 -19.44 -3.26 11.73
C GLY A 244 -20.68 -2.55 11.18
N ASP A 245 -20.61 -1.22 11.06
CA ASP A 245 -21.71 -0.40 10.55
C ASP A 245 -21.42 0.16 9.14
N ALA A 246 -22.36 0.95 8.61
CA ALA A 246 -22.24 1.55 7.29
C ALA A 246 -21.21 2.70 7.23
N THR A 247 -20.95 3.36 8.35
CA THR A 247 -19.93 4.43 8.47
C THR A 247 -18.53 3.85 8.37
N GLY A 248 -18.33 2.68 8.99
CA GLY A 248 -17.12 1.89 8.92
C GLY A 248 -16.00 2.37 9.85
N ASP A 249 -14.94 1.59 9.85
CA ASP A 249 -13.72 1.79 10.60
C ASP A 249 -12.57 1.96 9.59
N PHE A 250 -12.14 3.20 9.36
CA PHE A 250 -11.13 3.53 8.34
C PHE A 250 -10.06 4.48 8.87
N ALA A 251 -8.81 4.19 8.51
CA ALA A 251 -7.70 5.13 8.58
C ALA A 251 -7.44 5.70 7.18
N TYR A 252 -7.25 7.01 7.12
CA TYR A 252 -7.00 7.76 5.91
C TYR A 252 -5.62 8.41 5.96
N PHE A 253 -4.98 8.45 4.80
CA PHE A 253 -3.63 8.94 4.64
C PHE A 253 -3.54 9.87 3.45
N ASP A 254 -2.69 10.88 3.59
CA ASP A 254 -2.36 11.82 2.53
C ASP A 254 -1.74 11.09 1.33
N SER A 255 -1.97 11.60 0.13
CA SER A 255 -1.54 10.98 -1.13
C SER A 255 -0.83 11.99 -2.03
N ALA A 256 -0.10 11.50 -3.05
CA ALA A 256 0.49 12.41 -4.02
C ALA A 256 -0.56 13.15 -4.88
N ASN A 257 -1.83 12.74 -4.85
CA ASN A 257 -2.88 13.28 -5.72
C ASN A 257 -3.26 14.71 -5.36
N THR A 258 -3.57 15.52 -6.38
CA THR A 258 -3.77 16.97 -6.27
C THR A 258 -5.21 17.38 -6.01
N TYR A 259 -6.18 16.47 -6.13
CA TYR A 259 -7.60 16.83 -6.09
C TYR A 259 -8.14 17.10 -4.68
N THR A 260 -7.61 16.41 -3.66
CA THR A 260 -8.06 16.58 -2.26
C THR A 260 -6.95 16.94 -1.28
N ASP A 261 -5.68 16.82 -1.66
CA ASP A 261 -4.57 16.92 -0.74
C ASP A 261 -3.57 18.04 -1.09
N ASN A 262 -3.88 19.24 -0.57
CA ASN A 262 -2.97 20.38 -0.52
C ASN A 262 -2.19 20.45 0.81
N SER A 263 -2.18 19.38 1.62
CA SER A 263 -1.59 19.41 2.96
C SER A 263 -0.07 19.59 2.96
N GLY A 264 0.58 19.29 1.84
CA GLY A 264 2.04 19.21 1.74
C GLY A 264 2.63 17.92 2.34
N ASN A 265 1.80 17.03 2.90
CA ASN A 265 2.23 15.80 3.58
C ASN A 265 2.18 14.56 2.66
N LYS A 266 2.57 14.73 1.40
CA LYS A 266 2.60 13.65 0.41
C LYS A 266 3.50 12.50 0.90
N PRO A 267 3.16 11.22 0.66
CA PRO A 267 4.02 10.11 1.04
C PRO A 267 5.44 10.26 0.49
N GLN A 268 6.42 9.82 1.27
CA GLN A 268 7.84 9.98 0.97
C GLN A 268 8.60 8.68 1.20
N LEU A 269 9.57 8.42 0.33
CA LEU A 269 10.61 7.43 0.56
C LEU A 269 11.94 8.16 0.78
N VAL A 270 12.43 8.14 2.01
CA VAL A 270 13.67 8.80 2.40
C VAL A 270 14.80 7.78 2.36
N ILE A 271 15.75 7.99 1.46
CA ILE A 271 16.86 7.06 1.25
C ILE A 271 18.15 7.70 1.71
N LYS A 272 18.99 6.93 2.41
CA LYS A 272 20.40 7.25 2.63
C LYS A 272 21.29 6.23 1.95
N TYR A 273 22.30 6.70 1.23
CA TYR A 273 23.14 5.87 0.36
C TYR A 273 24.59 6.35 0.35
N GLN A 274 25.49 5.47 -0.09
CA GLN A 274 26.92 5.77 -0.25
C GLN A 274 27.46 5.24 -1.58
#